data_AF-A0A7V5U835-F1
#
_entry.id   AF-A0A7V5U835-F1
#
_cell.length_a   1.000
_cell.length_b   1.000
_cell.length_c   1.000
_cell.angle_alpha   90.00
_cell.angle_beta   90.00
_cell.angle_gamma   90.00
#
_symmetry.space_group_name_H-M   'P 1'
#
loop_
_entity.id
_entity.type
_entity.pdbx_description
1 polymer ?
#
loop_
_entity_poly.entity_id
_entity_poly.type
_entity_poly.pdbx_seq_one_letter_code
_entity_poly.pdbx_strand_id
1 'polypeptide(L)'
;MQPQATLGPLAVAILDVQRRAQPAACGGDQLVVLLRWDVLKAPATDFIVSARPTVGGQRLYLSQKLVQDDHAPLWGLVPTALWRAGQAWQDSFTFRLPASLTPDGLELIAYEGTGVLWTTSVSLPLPRQVSALGG
;
A
#
# COMPACT_ATOMS: atom_id res chain seq x y z
N MET A 1 -12.75 -12.78 -3.54
CA MET A 1 -11.38 -12.81 -2.99
C MET A 1 -11.51 -12.75 -1.46
N GLN A 2 -10.76 -13.54 -0.71
CA GLN A 2 -10.83 -13.49 0.76
C GLN A 2 -9.91 -12.36 1.29
N PRO A 3 -10.32 -11.63 2.33
CA PRO A 3 -9.46 -10.63 2.96
C PRO A 3 -8.26 -11.33 3.62
N GLN A 4 -7.08 -10.71 3.50
CA GLN A 4 -5.84 -11.20 4.12
C GLN A 4 -5.70 -10.70 5.56
N ALA A 5 -6.17 -9.48 5.84
CA ALA A 5 -6.12 -8.87 7.16
C ALA A 5 -7.23 -7.82 7.33
N THR A 6 -7.31 -7.23 8.52
CA THR A 6 -8.15 -6.06 8.80
C THR A 6 -7.31 -4.88 9.25
N LEU A 7 -7.70 -3.68 8.84
CA LEU A 7 -7.17 -2.39 9.31
C LEU A 7 -8.34 -1.60 9.89
N GLY A 8 -8.58 -1.77 11.19
CA GLY A 8 -9.74 -1.18 11.86
C GLY A 8 -11.06 -1.65 11.24
N PRO A 9 -11.91 -0.75 10.71
CA PRO A 9 -13.19 -1.11 10.12
C PRO A 9 -13.09 -1.62 8.66
N LEU A 10 -11.87 -1.79 8.13
CA LEU A 10 -11.62 -2.21 6.76
C LEU A 10 -11.04 -3.63 6.72
N ALA A 11 -11.54 -4.44 5.80
CA ALA A 11 -10.85 -5.63 5.33
C ALA A 11 -9.89 -5.26 4.20
N VAL A 12 -8.73 -5.90 4.16
CA VAL A 12 -7.66 -5.61 3.20
C VAL A 12 -7.30 -6.88 2.43
N ALA A 13 -7.17 -6.77 1.11
CA ALA A 13 -6.61 -7.82 0.29
C ALA A 13 -5.64 -7.23 -0.73
N ILE A 14 -4.45 -7.82 -0.87
CA ILE A 14 -3.56 -7.52 -1.99
C ILE A 14 -4.16 -8.13 -3.26
N LEU A 15 -4.41 -7.28 -4.25
CA LEU A 15 -4.90 -7.69 -5.56
C LEU A 15 -3.75 -8.07 -6.48
N ASP A 16 -2.67 -7.29 -6.44
CA ASP A 16 -1.52 -7.48 -7.31
C ASP A 16 -0.27 -6.78 -6.78
N VAL A 17 0.89 -7.30 -7.20
CA VAL A 17 2.18 -6.67 -6.98
C VAL A 17 2.94 -6.69 -8.30
N GLN A 18 3.30 -5.51 -8.78
CA GLN A 18 4.01 -5.33 -10.04
C GLN A 18 5.36 -4.66 -9.79
N ARG A 19 6.40 -5.18 -10.44
CA ARG A 19 7.64 -4.43 -10.61
C ARG A 19 7.66 -3.84 -12.01
N ARG A 20 7.73 -2.51 -12.08
CA ARG A 20 7.83 -1.75 -13.32
C ARG A 20 9.25 -1.28 -13.47
N ALA A 21 9.93 -1.80 -14.49
CA ALA A 21 11.23 -1.30 -14.87
C ALA A 21 11.06 0.08 -15.52
N GLN A 22 11.79 1.08 -15.03
CA GLN A 22 11.68 2.44 -15.57
C GLN A 22 13.06 3.08 -15.68
N PRO A 23 13.35 3.81 -16.78
CA PRO A 23 14.61 4.53 -16.88
C PRO A 23 14.85 5.45 -15.69
N ALA A 24 16.10 5.58 -15.25
CA ALA A 24 16.47 6.43 -14.11
C ALA A 24 16.00 7.89 -14.30
N ALA A 25 16.02 8.40 -15.53
CA ALA A 25 15.50 9.73 -15.89
C ALA A 25 14.01 9.92 -15.56
N CYS A 26 13.24 8.84 -15.51
CA CYS A 26 11.82 8.84 -15.15
C CYS A 26 11.56 8.50 -13.68
N GLY A 27 12.62 8.45 -12.85
CA GLY A 27 12.51 8.15 -11.42
C GLY A 27 12.87 6.72 -11.02
N GLY A 28 13.32 5.89 -11.97
CA GLY A 28 13.81 4.53 -11.72
C GLY A 28 12.73 3.50 -11.42
N ASP A 29 13.16 2.26 -11.16
CA ASP A 29 12.28 1.12 -10.93
C ASP A 29 11.28 1.34 -9.79
N GLN A 30 10.06 0.84 -9.99
CA GLN A 30 8.97 0.97 -9.05
C GLN A 30 8.35 -0.39 -8.71
N LEU A 31 8.07 -0.60 -7.44
CA LEU A 31 7.16 -1.62 -6.96
C LEU A 31 5.79 -0.98 -6.76
N VAL A 32 4.79 -1.43 -7.52
CA VAL A 32 3.40 -0.99 -7.41
C VAL A 32 2.62 -2.11 -6.73
N VAL A 33 2.01 -1.80 -5.60
CA VAL A 33 1.13 -2.71 -4.86
C VAL A 33 -0.29 -2.22 -5.05
N LEU A 34 -1.12 -3.04 -5.72
CA LEU A 34 -2.54 -2.80 -5.84
C LEU A 34 -3.27 -3.60 -4.76
N LEU A 35 -4.11 -2.92 -3.99
CA LEU A 35 -4.89 -3.54 -2.94
C LEU A 35 -6.36 -3.16 -3.04
N ARG A 36 -7.18 -3.91 -2.31
CA ARG A 36 -8.60 -3.66 -2.13
C ARG A 36 -8.90 -3.39 -0.67
N TRP A 37 -9.67 -2.34 -0.45
CA TRP A 37 -10.35 -2.03 0.80
C TRP A 37 -11.79 -2.53 0.72
N ASP A 38 -12.22 -3.40 1.63
CA ASP A 38 -13.62 -3.74 1.84
C ASP A 38 -14.11 -3.08 3.13
N VAL A 39 -15.11 -2.21 3.02
CA VAL A 39 -15.60 -1.42 4.15
C VAL A 39 -16.54 -2.29 4.98
N LEU A 40 -16.06 -2.82 6.10
CA LEU A 40 -16.88 -3.66 6.99
C LEU A 40 -17.80 -2.79 7.85
N LYS A 41 -17.30 -1.61 8.25
CA LYS A 41 -18.06 -0.57 8.96
C LYS A 41 -17.63 0.80 8.44
N ALA A 42 -18.55 1.77 8.44
CA ALA A 42 -18.21 3.15 8.07
C ALA A 42 -17.11 3.70 9.00
N PRO A 43 -15.99 4.22 8.46
CA PRO A 43 -15.01 4.95 9.25
C PRO A 43 -15.63 6.19 9.89
N ALA A 44 -15.22 6.51 11.12
CA ALA A 44 -15.76 7.65 11.85
C ALA A 44 -15.12 9.00 11.45
N THR A 45 -13.92 8.96 10.87
CA THR A 45 -13.13 10.14 10.47
C THR A 45 -12.33 9.86 9.20
N ASP A 46 -11.79 10.93 8.63
CA ASP A 46 -10.81 10.84 7.56
C ASP A 46 -9.44 10.43 8.12
N PHE A 47 -8.73 9.55 7.40
CA PHE A 47 -7.42 9.10 7.83
C PHE A 47 -6.44 8.98 6.66
N ILE A 48 -5.15 9.05 6.99
CA ILE A 48 -4.04 8.75 6.09
C ILE A 48 -3.58 7.32 6.36
N VAL A 49 -3.14 6.62 5.32
CA VAL A 49 -2.46 5.34 5.45
C VAL A 49 -0.98 5.52 5.11
N SER A 50 -0.09 5.14 6.03
CA SER A 50 1.32 4.89 5.73
C SER A 50 1.48 3.42 5.39
N ALA A 51 1.86 3.14 4.14
CA ALA A 51 2.20 1.81 3.69
C ALA A 51 3.73 1.64 3.69
N ARG A 52 4.23 0.60 4.35
CA ARG A 52 5.65 0.39 4.59
C ARG A 52 6.06 -1.02 4.17
N PRO A 53 6.82 -1.19 3.08
CA PRO A 53 7.26 -2.51 2.65
C PRO A 53 8.23 -3.11 3.68
N THR A 54 8.14 -4.42 3.87
CA THR A 54 8.97 -5.17 4.80
C THR A 54 9.65 -6.36 4.13
N VAL A 55 10.78 -6.79 4.70
CA VAL A 55 11.48 -8.04 4.37
C VAL A 55 11.70 -8.81 5.66
N GLY A 56 11.20 -10.04 5.75
CA GLY A 56 11.25 -10.83 6.98
C GLY A 56 10.58 -10.11 8.17
N GLY A 57 9.55 -9.30 7.89
CA GLY A 57 8.87 -8.47 8.90
C GLY A 57 9.62 -7.21 9.33
N GLN A 58 10.83 -6.95 8.81
CA GLN A 58 11.60 -5.74 9.13
C GLN A 58 11.30 -4.62 8.15
N ARG A 59 11.15 -3.39 8.66
CA ARG A 59 10.98 -2.17 7.86
C ARG A 59 12.23 -1.88 7.04
N LEU A 60 12.02 -1.40 5.83
CA LEU A 60 13.10 -1.08 4.90
C LEU A 60 13.54 0.38 5.03
N TYR A 61 14.85 0.60 5.00
CA TYR A 61 15.46 1.92 4.96
C TYR A 61 16.41 2.02 3.77
N LEU A 62 16.26 3.08 2.96
CA LEU A 62 17.17 3.41 1.86
C LEU A 62 17.80 4.76 2.14
N SER A 63 19.14 4.82 2.15
CA SER A 63 19.89 6.04 2.50
C SER A 63 19.40 6.68 3.80
N GLN A 64 19.24 5.85 4.85
CA GLN A 64 18.76 6.24 6.19
C GLN A 64 17.31 6.76 6.25
N LYS A 65 16.56 6.73 5.14
CA LYS A 65 15.15 7.11 5.10
C LYS A 65 14.27 5.87 5.09
N LEU A 66 13.24 5.88 5.93
CA LEU A 66 12.20 4.84 5.92
C LEU A 66 11.53 4.83 4.54
N VAL A 67 11.45 3.65 3.93
CA VAL A 67 10.65 3.46 2.72
C VAL A 67 9.19 3.41 3.13
N GLN A 68 8.40 4.35 2.63
CA GLN A 68 6.97 4.41 2.85
C GLN A 68 6.28 5.19 1.73
N ASP A 69 4.99 4.94 1.58
CA ASP A 69 4.06 5.74 0.76
C ASP A 69 2.88 6.11 1.65
N ASP A 70 2.69 7.42 1.84
CA ASP A 70 1.78 8.00 2.82
C ASP A 70 0.75 8.85 2.07
N HIS A 71 -0.49 8.39 2.02
CA HIS A 71 -1.58 9.14 1.42
C HIS A 71 -2.94 8.78 2.02
N ALA A 72 -3.91 9.68 1.87
CA ALA A 72 -5.31 9.33 2.10
C ALA A 72 -5.69 8.21 1.13
N PRO A 73 -6.48 7.20 1.55
CA PRO A 73 -6.93 6.17 0.63
C PRO A 73 -7.55 6.77 -0.63
N LEU A 74 -7.33 6.11 -1.77
CA LEU A 74 -7.71 6.60 -3.10
C LEU A 74 -7.13 7.98 -3.45
N TRP A 75 -5.95 8.29 -2.92
CA TRP A 75 -5.30 9.60 -3.09
C TRP A 75 -6.19 10.78 -2.66
N GLY A 76 -7.12 10.54 -1.73
CA GLY A 76 -8.05 11.56 -1.23
C GLY A 76 -9.20 11.91 -2.18
N LEU A 77 -9.38 11.17 -3.28
CA LEU A 77 -10.48 11.42 -4.23
C LEU A 77 -11.87 11.28 -3.58
N VAL A 78 -11.98 10.41 -2.58
CA VAL A 78 -13.19 10.23 -1.78
C VAL A 78 -12.79 10.20 -0.29
N PRO A 79 -13.20 11.19 0.51
CA PRO A 79 -12.97 11.20 1.96
C PRO A 79 -13.44 9.88 2.60
N THR A 80 -12.61 9.26 3.43
CA THR A 80 -12.89 7.95 4.02
C THR A 80 -14.05 8.00 5.02
N ALA A 81 -14.32 9.15 5.62
CA ALA A 81 -15.50 9.38 6.46
C ALA A 81 -16.83 9.26 5.69
N LEU A 82 -16.81 9.36 4.36
CA LEU A 82 -17.99 9.18 3.51
C LEU A 82 -18.21 7.73 3.06
N TRP A 83 -17.28 6.83 3.39
CA TRP A 83 -17.37 5.43 2.99
C TRP A 83 -18.47 4.71 3.80
N ARG A 84 -19.22 3.85 3.12
CA ARG A 84 -20.34 3.10 3.68
C ARG A 84 -20.01 1.62 3.77
N ALA A 85 -20.53 0.95 4.80
CA ALA A 85 -20.40 -0.50 4.94
C ALA A 85 -20.89 -1.23 3.66
N GLY A 86 -20.14 -2.25 3.26
CA GLY A 86 -20.37 -3.02 2.03
C GLY A 86 -19.74 -2.42 0.76
N GLN A 87 -19.18 -1.21 0.82
CA GLN A 87 -18.41 -0.67 -0.30
C GLN A 87 -17.05 -1.36 -0.43
N ALA A 88 -16.53 -1.37 -1.66
CA ALA A 88 -15.19 -1.86 -1.97
C ALA A 88 -14.47 -0.85 -2.86
N TRP A 89 -13.19 -0.63 -2.56
CA TRP A 89 -12.35 0.34 -3.24
C TRP A 89 -11.01 -0.30 -3.62
N GLN A 90 -10.44 0.10 -4.76
CA GLN A 90 -9.09 -0.32 -5.16
C GLN A 90 -8.13 0.85 -5.03
N ASP A 91 -6.96 0.58 -4.48
CA ASP A 91 -5.97 1.61 -4.18
C ASP A 91 -4.57 1.11 -4.50
N SER A 92 -3.66 2.02 -4.82
CA SER A 92 -2.31 1.69 -5.25
C SER A 92 -1.26 2.46 -4.47
N PHE A 93 -0.31 1.72 -3.90
CA PHE A 93 0.88 2.26 -3.25
C PHE A 93 2.11 2.00 -4.11
N THR A 94 3.00 2.98 -4.21
CA THR A 94 4.16 2.91 -5.10
C THR A 94 5.46 3.17 -4.35
N PHE A 95 6.39 2.23 -4.46
CA PHE A 95 7.69 2.29 -3.79
C PHE A 95 8.82 2.31 -4.80
N ARG A 96 9.75 3.25 -4.66
CA ARG A 96 11.01 3.24 -5.42
C ARG A 96 12.02 2.35 -4.69
N LEU A 97 12.28 1.19 -5.26
CA LEU A 97 13.10 0.14 -4.66
C LEU A 97 14.09 -0.41 -5.70
N PRO A 98 15.36 -0.66 -5.32
CA PRO A 98 16.29 -1.39 -6.18
C PRO A 98 15.70 -2.73 -6.64
N ALA A 99 16.04 -3.17 -7.85
CA ALA A 99 15.55 -4.43 -8.41
C ALA A 99 15.93 -5.66 -7.55
N SER A 100 17.06 -5.61 -6.84
CA SER A 100 17.52 -6.67 -5.94
C SER A 100 16.70 -6.81 -4.66
N LEU A 101 15.90 -5.79 -4.31
CA LEU A 101 15.14 -5.77 -3.07
C LEU A 101 13.69 -6.15 -3.36
N THR A 102 13.27 -7.32 -2.88
CA THR A 102 11.91 -7.84 -3.04
C THR A 102 11.22 -7.92 -1.67
N PRO A 103 10.34 -6.97 -1.33
CA PRO A 103 9.53 -7.03 -0.11
C PRO A 103 8.63 -8.26 -0.10
N ASP A 104 8.47 -8.89 1.07
CA ASP A 104 7.59 -10.03 1.32
C ASP A 104 6.35 -9.66 2.15
N GLY A 105 6.31 -8.42 2.65
CA GLY A 105 5.19 -7.91 3.42
C GLY A 105 4.98 -6.40 3.24
N LEU A 106 3.82 -5.96 3.71
CA LEU A 106 3.43 -4.57 3.79
C LEU A 106 2.80 -4.31 5.14
N GLU A 107 3.41 -3.43 5.93
CA GLU A 107 2.80 -2.87 7.14
C GLU A 107 1.94 -1.67 6.72
N LEU A 108 0.69 -1.65 7.17
CA LEU A 108 -0.26 -0.56 6.93
C LEU A 108 -0.62 0.09 8.26
N ILE A 109 -0.42 1.40 8.35
CA ILE A 109 -0.73 2.18 9.55
C ILE A 109 -1.70 3.29 9.16
N ALA A 110 -2.91 3.24 9.73
CA ALA A 110 -3.87 4.33 9.60
C ALA A 110 -3.66 5.34 10.72
N TYR A 111 -3.63 6.63 10.39
CA TYR A 111 -3.48 7.70 11.36
C TYR A 111 -4.30 8.95 11.01
N GLU A 112 -4.66 9.69 12.06
CA GLU A 112 -5.29 11.01 11.98
C GLU A 112 -4.40 12.00 12.75
N GLY A 113 -3.91 13.04 12.09
CA GLY A 113 -2.88 13.92 12.66
C GLY A 113 -1.64 13.13 13.07
N THR A 114 -1.33 13.10 14.37
CA THR A 114 -0.22 12.30 14.94
C THR A 114 -0.70 11.03 15.65
N GLY A 115 -2.00 10.78 15.71
CA GLY A 115 -2.59 9.64 16.40
C GLY A 115 -2.71 8.42 15.48
N VAL A 116 -2.07 7.31 15.85
CA VAL A 116 -2.29 6.03 15.17
C VAL A 116 -3.69 5.52 15.55
N LEU A 117 -4.50 5.26 14.54
CA LEU A 117 -5.84 4.68 14.70
C LEU A 117 -5.75 3.16 14.71
N TRP A 118 -5.12 2.59 13.66
CA TRP A 118 -5.05 1.15 13.44
C TRP A 118 -3.74 0.78 12.76
N THR A 119 -3.30 -0.46 12.97
CA THR A 119 -2.15 -1.03 12.28
C THR A 119 -2.47 -2.46 11.87
N THR A 120 -1.92 -2.89 10.73
CA THR A 120 -2.00 -4.27 10.29
C THR A 120 -0.81 -4.64 9.41
N SER A 121 -0.68 -5.92 9.08
CA SER A 121 0.34 -6.40 8.16
C SER A 121 -0.28 -7.40 7.18
N VAL A 122 0.13 -7.32 5.92
CA VAL A 122 -0.28 -8.24 4.86
C VAL A 122 0.93 -8.80 4.15
N SER A 123 0.86 -10.07 3.77
CA SER A 123 1.91 -10.70 2.94
C SER A 123 1.78 -10.23 1.50
N LEU A 124 2.92 -9.90 0.89
CA LEU A 124 3.00 -9.59 -0.53
C LEU A 124 3.35 -10.86 -1.31
N PRO A 125 2.61 -11.20 -2.38
CA PRO A 125 3.06 -12.21 -3.32
C PRO A 125 4.30 -11.73 -4.07
N LEU A 126 4.99 -12.66 -4.73
CA LEU A 126 6.13 -12.31 -5.59
C LEU A 126 5.70 -11.30 -6.67
N PRO A 127 6.47 -10.22 -6.90
CA PRO A 127 6.14 -9.23 -7.89
C PRO A 127 6.17 -9.80 -9.31
N ARG A 128 5.13 -9.52 -10.08
CA ARG A 128 5.12 -9.77 -11.52
C ARG A 128 6.00 -8.72 -12.20
N GLN A 129 6.86 -9.15 -13.12
CA GLN A 129 7.68 -8.23 -13.90
C GLN A 129 6.85 -7.64 -15.04
N VAL A 130 6.85 -6.31 -15.16
CA VAL A 130 6.25 -5.59 -16.28
C VAL A 130 7.35 -4.79 -16.94
N SER A 131 7.78 -5.25 -18.11
CA SER A 131 8.70 -4.50 -18.95
C SER A 131 7.98 -3.29 -19.52
N ALA A 132 8.65 -2.13 -19.53
CA ALA A 132 8.23 -1.06 -20.43
C ALA A 132 8.23 -1.63 -21.85
N LEU A 133 7.10 -1.58 -22.56
CA LEU A 133 7.03 -1.98 -23.96
C LEU A 133 8.16 -1.26 -24.71
N GLY A 134 9.06 -2.05 -25.31
CA GLY A 134 10.17 -1.54 -26.08
C GLY A 134 9.67 -0.65 -27.22
N GLY A 135 10.21 0.56 -27.28
CA GLY A 135 10.14 1.42 -28.45
C GLY A 135 11.26 1.11 -29.43
#